data_AF-A0A820PC43-F1
#
_entry.id   AF-A0A820PC43-F1
#
_cell.length_a   1.000
_cell.length_b   1.000
_cell.length_c   1.000
_cell.angle_alpha   90.00
_cell.angle_beta   90.00
_cell.angle_gamma   90.00
#
_symmetry.space_group_name_H-M   'P 1'
#
loop_
_entity.id
_entity.type
_entity.pdbx_description
1 polymer ?
#
loop_
_entity_poly.entity_id
_entity_poly.type
_entity_poly.pdbx_seq_one_letter_code
_entity_poly.pdbx_strand_id
1 'polypeptide(L)'
;VFDMAPEGVRKCIISTNIAETSVTIDGMRFIIDSGKVKEMSYDGKYKMQRLQEYNISRASAEQRKGRAGRTGPGVCFRLYSEHDYLSFQEYSTPKIRRLPLDSLMLQMISMGLKDPKK
;
A
#
# COMPACT_ATOMS: atom_id res chain seq x y z
N VAL A 1 -6.95 -10.74 -15.92
CA VAL A 1 -6.45 -10.98 -14.53
C VAL A 1 -7.53 -11.54 -13.62
N PHE A 2 -8.77 -11.07 -13.77
CA PHE A 2 -9.91 -11.51 -12.97
C PHE A 2 -10.39 -12.92 -13.34
N ASP A 3 -10.40 -13.26 -14.63
CA ASP A 3 -10.84 -14.57 -15.13
C ASP A 3 -10.02 -15.72 -14.57
N MET A 4 -10.64 -16.87 -14.34
CA MET A 4 -9.92 -18.07 -13.87
C MET A 4 -8.88 -18.53 -14.90
N ALA A 5 -7.79 -19.13 -14.40
CA ALA A 5 -6.82 -19.76 -15.29
C ALA A 5 -7.43 -21.04 -15.90
N PRO A 6 -7.04 -21.41 -17.13
CA PRO A 6 -7.42 -22.69 -17.74
C PRO A 6 -7.02 -23.89 -16.86
N GLU A 7 -7.68 -25.03 -17.09
CA GLU A 7 -7.36 -26.27 -16.40
C GLU A 7 -5.89 -26.66 -16.61
N GLY A 8 -5.25 -27.14 -15.55
CA GLY A 8 -3.82 -27.48 -15.55
C GLY A 8 -2.86 -26.28 -15.45
N VAL A 9 -3.35 -25.04 -15.48
CA VAL A 9 -2.52 -23.82 -15.41
C VAL A 9 -2.70 -23.10 -14.07
N ARG A 10 -1.60 -22.75 -13.41
CA ARG A 10 -1.64 -21.93 -12.19
C ARG A 10 -1.63 -20.44 -12.54
N LYS A 11 -2.62 -19.70 -12.03
CA LYS A 11 -2.60 -18.24 -12.08
C LYS A 11 -1.51 -17.68 -11.15
N CYS A 12 -0.57 -16.93 -11.72
CA CYS A 12 0.44 -16.18 -10.97
C CYS A 12 0.29 -14.69 -11.30
N ILE A 13 0.24 -13.84 -10.28
CA ILE A 13 0.04 -12.39 -10.45
C ILE A 13 1.18 -11.67 -9.75
N ILE A 14 1.87 -10.81 -10.50
CA ILE A 14 2.87 -9.90 -9.97
C ILE A 14 2.21 -8.53 -9.88
N SER A 15 2.15 -7.96 -8.67
CA SER A 15 1.44 -6.71 -8.40
C SER A 15 2.24 -5.82 -7.48
N THR A 16 1.98 -4.51 -7.58
CA THR A 16 2.34 -3.54 -6.54
C THR A 16 1.32 -3.60 -5.39
N ASN A 17 1.39 -2.64 -4.46
CA ASN A 17 0.40 -2.44 -3.41
C ASN A 17 -1.03 -2.11 -3.91
N ILE A 18 -1.26 -2.03 -5.23
CA ILE A 18 -2.62 -1.90 -5.78
C ILE A 18 -3.52 -3.10 -5.45
N ALA A 19 -2.96 -4.32 -5.39
CA ALA A 19 -3.68 -5.53 -4.99
C ALA A 19 -3.96 -5.60 -3.48
N GLU A 20 -3.33 -4.73 -2.69
CA GLU A 20 -3.57 -4.65 -1.25
C GLU A 20 -4.89 -3.95 -0.94
N THR A 21 -5.30 -2.96 -1.74
CA THR A 21 -6.45 -2.09 -1.45
C THR A 21 -7.41 -1.90 -2.63
N SER A 22 -6.89 -1.57 -3.81
CA SER A 22 -7.69 -1.06 -4.94
C SER A 22 -8.28 -2.15 -5.83
N VAL A 23 -7.73 -3.36 -5.80
CA VAL A 23 -8.17 -4.47 -6.64
C VAL A 23 -8.39 -5.72 -5.80
N THR A 24 -9.50 -6.41 -6.05
CA THR A 24 -9.81 -7.68 -5.42
C THR A 24 -9.80 -8.77 -6.49
N ILE A 25 -8.92 -9.76 -6.30
CA ILE A 25 -8.79 -10.92 -7.18
C ILE A 25 -9.11 -12.15 -6.34
N ASP A 26 -10.17 -12.86 -6.71
CA ASP A 26 -10.58 -14.07 -6.00
C ASP A 26 -9.74 -15.28 -6.41
N GLY A 27 -9.77 -16.31 -5.57
CA GLY A 27 -9.03 -17.56 -5.79
C GLY A 27 -7.54 -17.48 -5.45
N MET A 28 -7.06 -16.39 -4.86
CA MET A 28 -5.68 -16.28 -4.39
C MET A 28 -5.50 -17.08 -3.10
N ARG A 29 -4.64 -18.11 -3.15
CA ARG A 29 -4.33 -18.99 -2.02
C ARG A 29 -2.94 -18.77 -1.45
N PHE A 30 -2.03 -18.21 -2.25
CA PHE A 30 -0.64 -18.00 -1.89
C PHE A 30 -0.28 -16.54 -2.12
N ILE A 31 0.23 -15.89 -1.09
CA ILE A 31 0.75 -14.53 -1.16
C ILE A 31 2.25 -14.59 -0.91
N ILE A 32 3.02 -13.88 -1.73
CA ILE A 32 4.45 -13.66 -1.53
C ILE A 32 4.60 -12.16 -1.24
N ASP A 33 4.96 -11.83 -0.01
CA ASP A 33 5.10 -10.45 0.46
C ASP A 33 6.57 -10.05 0.52
N SER A 34 6.95 -9.07 -0.31
CA SER A 34 8.30 -8.52 -0.34
C SER A 34 8.63 -7.66 0.88
N GLY A 35 7.63 -7.21 1.66
CA GLY A 35 7.83 -6.27 2.76
C GLY A 35 8.16 -4.85 2.31
N LYS A 36 8.09 -4.56 1.01
CA LYS A 36 8.45 -3.26 0.43
C LYS A 36 7.26 -2.57 -0.25
N VAL A 37 7.35 -1.24 -0.32
CA VAL A 37 6.46 -0.38 -1.10
C VAL A 37 7.26 0.77 -1.69
N LYS A 38 6.94 1.19 -2.91
CA LYS A 38 7.42 2.44 -3.48
C LYS A 38 6.30 3.46 -3.43
N GLU A 39 6.59 4.61 -2.85
CA GLU A 39 5.62 5.70 -2.71
C GLU A 39 6.31 7.06 -2.84
N MET A 40 5.52 8.06 -3.22
CA MET A 40 5.98 9.43 -3.34
C MET A 40 6.15 10.04 -1.95
N SER A 41 7.33 10.58 -1.65
CA SER A 41 7.60 11.38 -0.46
C SER A 41 7.96 12.80 -0.85
N TYR A 42 7.42 13.75 -0.10
CA TYR A 42 7.75 15.16 -0.25
C TYR A 42 8.91 15.55 0.67
N ASP A 43 9.98 16.08 0.08
CA ASP A 43 11.09 16.67 0.82
C ASP A 43 10.86 18.17 0.97
N GLY A 44 10.50 18.59 2.19
CA GLY A 44 10.22 20.00 2.48
C GLY A 44 11.44 20.92 2.37
N LYS A 45 12.66 20.38 2.48
CA LYS A 45 13.90 21.15 2.34
C LYS A 45 14.18 21.49 0.88
N TYR A 46 14.00 20.53 -0.02
CA TYR A 46 14.25 20.70 -1.45
C TYR A 46 13.00 21.05 -2.26
N LYS A 47 11.83 21.16 -1.60
CA LYS A 47 10.52 21.43 -2.20
C LYS A 47 10.21 20.52 -3.40
N MET A 48 10.61 19.26 -3.30
CA MET A 48 10.45 18.30 -4.40
C MET A 48 9.88 16.98 -3.91
N GLN A 49 9.11 16.34 -4.78
CA GLN A 49 8.67 14.97 -4.56
C GLN A 49 9.68 13.99 -5.14
N ARG A 50 9.91 12.88 -4.44
CA ARG A 50 10.76 11.77 -4.91
C ARG A 50 10.02 10.46 -4.74
N LEU A 51 10.19 9.56 -5.70
CA LEU A 51 9.75 8.17 -5.55
C LEU A 51 10.82 7.43 -4.77
N GLN A 52 10.47 6.92 -3.59
CA GLN A 52 11.40 6.19 -2.73
C GLN A 52 10.80 4.86 -2.32
N GLU A 53 11.67 3.89 -2.05
CA GLU A 53 11.29 2.60 -1.51
C GLU A 53 11.34 2.63 0.02
N TYR A 54 10.32 2.08 0.65
CA TYR A 54 10.18 1.96 2.09
C TYR A 54 9.79 0.54 2.48
N ASN A 55 10.04 0.20 3.74
CA ASN A 55 9.39 -0.94 4.36
C ASN A 55 7.90 -0.66 4.53
N ILE A 56 7.08 -1.70 4.37
CA ILE A 56 5.64 -1.60 4.66
C ILE A 56 5.37 -1.50 6.16
N SER A 57 4.16 -1.09 6.52
CA SER A 57 3.69 -1.17 7.91
C SER A 57 3.22 -2.58 8.25
N ARG A 58 3.16 -2.90 9.55
CA ARG A 58 2.56 -4.16 10.03
C ARG A 58 1.09 -4.28 9.59
N ALA A 59 0.33 -3.19 9.63
CA ALA A 59 -1.03 -3.14 9.12
C ALA A 59 -1.12 -3.51 7.62
N SER A 60 -0.20 -3.01 6.79
CA SER A 60 -0.12 -3.35 5.36
C SER A 60 0.22 -4.83 5.14
N ALA A 61 1.17 -5.38 5.90
CA ALA A 61 1.52 -6.80 5.86
C ALA A 61 0.33 -7.71 6.24
N GLU A 62 -0.47 -7.33 7.25
CA GLU A 62 -1.68 -8.07 7.62
C GLU A 62 -2.78 -7.95 6.54
N GLN A 63 -2.94 -6.79 5.91
CA GLN A 63 -3.85 -6.65 4.76
C GLN A 63 -3.45 -7.56 3.61
N ARG A 64 -2.16 -7.62 3.26
CA ARG A 64 -1.63 -8.51 2.21
C ARG A 64 -1.87 -9.98 2.54
N LYS A 65 -1.59 -10.40 3.77
CA LYS A 65 -1.90 -11.76 4.27
C LYS A 65 -3.39 -12.08 4.14
N GLY A 66 -4.27 -11.14 4.46
CA GLY A 66 -5.73 -11.30 4.35
C GLY A 66 -6.21 -11.61 2.93
N ARG A 67 -5.43 -11.27 1.89
CA ARG A 67 -5.77 -11.59 0.49
C ARG A 67 -5.73 -13.09 0.18
N ALA A 68 -4.93 -13.88 0.91
CA ALA A 68 -4.89 -15.34 0.77
C ALA A 68 -6.12 -16.06 1.33
N GLY A 69 -6.85 -15.40 2.24
CA GLY A 69 -7.90 -16.03 3.06
C GLY A 69 -9.33 -15.86 2.54
N ARG A 70 -9.53 -15.22 1.39
CA ARG A 70 -10.89 -14.82 0.93
C ARG A 70 -11.78 -16.01 0.56
N THR A 71 -11.24 -16.97 -0.16
CA THR A 71 -11.98 -18.13 -0.69
C THR A 71 -11.69 -19.41 0.09
N GLY A 72 -11.06 -19.31 1.25
CA GLY A 72 -10.71 -20.41 2.16
C GLY A 72 -9.26 -20.32 2.66
N PRO A 73 -8.71 -21.39 3.25
CA PRO A 73 -7.35 -21.38 3.80
C PRO A 73 -6.31 -21.00 2.75
N GLY A 74 -5.35 -20.17 3.17
CA GLY A 74 -4.26 -19.69 2.32
C GLY A 74 -3.00 -19.45 3.13
N VAL A 75 -1.87 -19.29 2.43
CA VAL A 75 -0.54 -19.12 3.02
C VAL A 75 0.06 -17.80 2.55
N CYS A 76 0.68 -17.07 3.47
CA CYS A 76 1.43 -15.86 3.17
C CYS A 76 2.91 -16.10 3.50
N PHE A 77 3.75 -16.03 2.47
CA PHE A 77 5.20 -16.13 2.58
C PHE A 77 5.79 -14.72 2.66
N ARG A 78 6.45 -14.41 3.77
CA ARG A 78 7.12 -13.12 3.98
C ARG A 78 8.59 -13.25 3.63
N LEU A 79 9.09 -12.38 2.76
CA LEU A 79 10.50 -12.38 2.31
C LEU A 79 11.39 -11.52 3.24
N TYR A 80 11.06 -11.49 4.52
CA TYR A 80 11.74 -10.71 5.56
C TYR A 80 11.64 -11.44 6.89
N SER A 81 12.58 -11.18 7.80
CA SER A 81 12.63 -11.88 9.08
C SER A 81 11.51 -11.46 10.02
N GLU A 82 11.22 -12.28 11.03
CA GLU A 82 10.29 -11.90 12.10
C GLU A 82 10.81 -10.67 12.87
N HIS A 83 12.12 -10.56 13.08
CA HIS A 83 12.74 -9.38 13.67
C HIS A 83 12.45 -8.12 12.84
N ASP A 84 12.61 -8.19 11.52
CA ASP A 84 12.29 -7.05 10.64
C ASP A 84 10.80 -6.69 10.73
N TYR A 85 9.92 -7.68 10.71
CA TYR A 85 8.48 -7.47 10.85
C TYR A 85 8.13 -6.74 12.15
N LEU A 86 8.75 -7.13 13.26
CA LEU A 86 8.54 -6.49 14.56
C LEU A 86 9.11 -5.06 14.61
N SER A 87 10.14 -4.77 13.80
CA SER A 87 10.69 -3.41 13.66
C SER A 87 9.85 -2.48 12.78
N PHE A 88 8.92 -3.01 11.98
CA PHE A 88 8.08 -2.19 11.10
C PHE A 88 7.11 -1.32 11.91
N GLN A 89 6.83 -0.12 11.39
CA GLN A 89 5.80 0.75 11.95
C GLN A 89 4.45 0.04 11.96
N GLU A 90 3.65 0.26 13.00
CA GLU A 90 2.32 -0.36 13.10
C GLU A 90 1.40 0.07 11.95
N TYR A 91 1.38 1.38 11.68
CA TYR A 91 0.61 2.00 10.61
C TYR A 91 1.51 2.85 9.72
N SER A 92 1.16 2.94 8.44
CA SER A 92 1.84 3.82 7.50
C SER A 92 1.58 5.28 7.86
N THR A 93 2.58 6.14 7.67
CA THR A 93 2.42 7.58 7.90
C THR A 93 1.26 8.13 7.04
N PRO A 94 0.33 8.91 7.62
CA PRO A 94 -0.80 9.45 6.88
C PRO A 94 -0.37 10.25 5.64
N LYS A 95 -1.10 10.10 4.52
CA LYS A 95 -0.77 10.80 3.26
C LYS A 95 -0.71 12.32 3.40
N ILE A 96 -1.59 12.91 4.22
CA ILE A 96 -1.61 14.36 4.48
C ILE A 96 -0.29 14.90 5.05
N ARG A 97 0.48 14.07 5.76
CA ARG A 97 1.79 14.46 6.33
C ARG A 97 2.94 14.35 5.33
N ARG A 98 2.69 13.83 4.12
CA ARG A 98 3.72 13.44 3.16
C ARG A 98 3.54 14.03 1.78
N LEU A 99 2.48 14.82 1.59
CA LEU A 99 2.15 15.47 0.34
C LEU A 99 2.09 16.99 0.55
N PRO A 100 2.48 17.78 -0.47
CA PRO A 100 2.24 19.22 -0.47
C PRO A 100 0.73 19.49 -0.43
N LEU A 101 0.32 20.49 0.35
CA LEU A 101 -1.09 20.81 0.58
C LEU A 101 -1.55 22.01 -0.27
N ASP A 102 -0.67 22.62 -1.05
CA ASP A 102 -0.92 23.86 -1.80
C ASP A 102 -2.20 23.78 -2.65
N SER A 103 -2.35 22.71 -3.44
CA SER A 103 -3.53 22.47 -4.27
C SER A 103 -4.81 22.30 -3.42
N LEU A 104 -4.72 21.55 -2.32
CA LEU A 104 -5.84 21.35 -1.40
C LEU A 104 -6.26 22.68 -0.75
N MET A 105 -5.30 23.52 -0.38
CA MET A 105 -5.57 24.83 0.21
C MET A 105 -6.24 25.78 -0.80
N LEU A 106 -5.75 25.83 -2.03
CA LEU A 106 -6.37 26.63 -3.10
C LEU A 106 -7.80 26.17 -3.37
N GLN A 107 -8.04 24.86 -3.41
CA GLN A 107 -9.37 24.30 -3.58
C GLN A 107 -10.30 24.70 -2.42
N MET A 108 -9.84 24.60 -1.17
CA MET A 108 -10.63 25.01 0.00
C MET A 108 -11.01 26.50 -0.05
N ILE A 109 -10.07 27.37 -0.40
CA ILE A 109 -10.33 28.81 -0.57
C ILE A 109 -11.36 29.05 -1.68
N SER A 110 -11.25 28.35 -2.81
CA SER A 110 -12.21 28.47 -3.92
C SER A 110 -13.63 28.04 -3.53
N MET A 111 -13.76 27.11 -2.58
CA MET A 111 -15.03 26.65 -2.02
C MET A 111 -15.59 27.60 -0.93
N GLY A 112 -14.91 28.72 -0.65
CA GLY A 112 -15.34 29.70 0.36
C GLY A 112 -14.99 29.32 1.80
N LEU A 113 -14.17 28.28 2.02
CA LEU A 113 -13.66 27.95 3.35
C LEU A 113 -12.59 29.00 3.73
N LYS A 114 -12.77 29.64 4.88
CA LYS A 114 -11.85 30.68 5.38
C LYS A 114 -10.54 30.06 5.91
N ASP A 115 -9.52 30.91 5.97
CA ASP A 115 -8.11 30.63 6.25
C ASP A 115 -7.84 29.47 7.25
N PRO A 116 -7.25 28.35 6.79
CA PRO A 116 -6.89 27.22 7.65
C PRO A 116 -5.70 27.52 8.59
N LYS A 117 -5.09 28.72 8.51
CA LYS A 117 -4.07 29.19 9.45
C LYS A 117 -4.64 30.02 10.61
N LYS A 118 -5.94 30.35 10.62
CA LYS A 118 -6.60 31.05 11.71
C LYS A 118 -7.33 30.11 12.66
#